data_AF-A0A1M5UWS1-F1
#
_entry.id   AF-A0A1M5UWS1-F1
#
_cell.length_a   1.000
_cell.length_b   1.000
_cell.length_c   1.000
_cell.angle_alpha   90.00
_cell.angle_beta   90.00
_cell.angle_gamma   90.00
#
_symmetry.space_group_name_H-M   'P 1'
#
loop_
_entity.id
_entity.type
_entity.pdbx_description
1 polymer ?
#
loop_
_entity_poly.entity_id
_entity_poly.type
_entity_poly.pdbx_seq_one_letter_code
_entity_poly.pdbx_strand_id
1 'polypeptide(L)'
;MHEIHLTTANIASAEWPAFEQFATDVGAKILVIELARGNYPLQPMLTLAHDGDVDAALVFAHGLAQQCSKHYPVVRCKIEQALVVADTDASTRPPLYFEWHGRVPIAPSTRPQLSELSQRFGGHLSNNVQRGSDNCFVTLRETGAFAALAARVDALCAALSLQGWAPGKQQWERVVYDSNLSLDTGWLESVQ
;
A
#
# COMPACT_ATOMS: atom_id res chain seq x y z
N MET A 1 -2.34 -7.17 15.92
CA MET A 1 -1.21 -6.49 15.27
C MET A 1 -1.75 -5.57 14.20
N HIS A 2 -1.19 -4.36 14.10
CA HIS A 2 -1.46 -3.35 13.09
C HIS A 2 -0.17 -3.08 12.32
N GLU A 3 -0.27 -2.82 11.03
CA GLU A 3 0.80 -2.24 10.23
C GLU A 3 0.54 -0.75 10.07
N ILE A 4 1.57 0.06 10.32
CA ILE A 4 1.52 1.52 10.27
C ILE A 4 2.47 1.96 9.16
N HIS A 5 1.95 2.78 8.27
CA HIS A 5 2.72 3.38 7.20
C HIS A 5 2.67 4.90 7.26
N LEU A 6 3.83 5.53 7.37
CA LEU A 6 4.00 6.97 7.27
C LEU A 6 4.64 7.30 5.93
N THR A 7 3.86 7.85 5.01
CA THR A 7 4.37 8.37 3.73
C THR A 7 4.92 9.77 3.95
N THR A 8 6.16 10.01 3.55
CA THR A 8 6.79 11.33 3.60
C THR A 8 6.64 12.06 2.26
N ALA A 9 6.90 13.36 2.26
CA ALA A 9 7.27 14.07 1.04
C ALA A 9 8.51 13.42 0.40
N ASN A 10 8.78 13.79 -0.86
CA ASN A 10 9.96 13.30 -1.57
C ASN A 10 11.24 13.59 -0.78
N ILE A 11 12.08 12.57 -0.64
CA ILE A 11 13.39 12.65 0.02
C ILE A 11 14.43 12.98 -1.04
N ALA A 12 15.23 14.04 -0.82
CA ALA A 12 16.31 14.38 -1.74
C ALA A 12 17.36 13.28 -1.78
N SER A 13 18.01 13.06 -2.93
CA SER A 13 18.99 11.99 -3.12
C SER A 13 20.11 11.98 -2.05
N ALA A 14 20.54 13.16 -1.60
CA ALA A 14 21.58 13.31 -0.58
C ALA A 14 21.11 12.99 0.85
N GLU A 15 19.81 12.97 1.12
CA GLU A 15 19.23 12.78 2.45
C GLU A 15 18.91 11.31 2.78
N TRP A 16 18.90 10.44 1.78
CA TRP A 16 18.58 9.02 1.97
C TRP A 16 19.41 8.32 3.06
N PRO A 17 20.74 8.50 3.17
CA PRO A 17 21.50 7.88 4.25
C PRO A 17 21.02 8.31 5.65
N ALA A 18 20.64 9.58 5.82
CA ALA A 18 20.12 10.10 7.08
C ALA A 18 18.68 9.61 7.33
N PHE A 19 17.87 9.47 6.29
CA PHE A 19 16.53 8.90 6.38
C PHE A 19 16.55 7.42 6.79
N GLU A 20 17.50 6.66 6.27
CA GLU A 20 17.74 5.26 6.64
C GLU A 20 18.18 5.10 8.10
N GLN A 21 19.08 5.99 8.56
CA GLN A 21 19.46 6.01 9.97
C GLN A 21 18.26 6.36 10.86
N PHE A 22 17.50 7.40 10.49
CA PHE A 22 16.28 7.78 11.21
C PHE A 22 15.28 6.62 11.30
N ALA A 23 15.02 5.92 10.19
CA ALA A 23 14.15 4.76 10.16
C ALA A 23 14.62 3.67 11.14
N THR A 24 15.92 3.40 11.18
CA THR A 24 16.52 2.44 12.12
C THR A 24 16.31 2.88 13.58
N ASP A 25 16.56 4.15 13.88
CA ASP A 25 16.46 4.71 15.23
C ASP A 25 15.02 4.64 15.78
N VAL A 26 14.01 4.76 14.91
CA VAL A 26 12.60 4.63 15.28
C VAL A 26 12.04 3.21 15.10
N GLY A 27 12.89 2.23 14.75
CA GLY A 27 12.49 0.83 14.57
C GLY A 27 11.62 0.56 13.34
N ALA A 28 11.68 1.43 12.33
CA ALA A 28 10.91 1.32 11.10
C ALA A 28 11.70 0.67 9.96
N LYS A 29 10.95 -0.01 9.08
CA LYS A 29 11.43 -0.43 7.76
C LYS A 29 11.13 0.66 6.75
N ILE A 30 12.03 0.88 5.81
CA ILE A 30 11.75 1.75 4.65
C ILE A 30 11.09 0.93 3.55
N LEU A 31 10.05 1.49 2.95
CA LEU A 31 9.50 1.10 1.66
C LEU A 31 9.53 2.32 0.73
N VAL A 32 9.71 2.10 -0.56
CA VAL A 32 9.58 3.16 -1.57
C VAL A 32 8.64 2.64 -2.64
N ILE A 33 7.42 3.20 -2.66
CA ILE A 33 6.40 2.81 -3.63
C ILE A 33 6.43 3.80 -4.79
N GLU A 34 6.68 3.27 -5.98
CA GLU A 34 6.53 3.99 -7.24
C GLU A 34 5.20 3.61 -7.88
N LEU A 35 4.31 4.56 -8.12
CA LEU A 35 3.04 4.34 -8.80
C LEU A 35 3.22 4.41 -10.31
N ALA A 36 2.51 3.58 -11.05
CA ALA A 36 2.56 3.60 -12.52
C ALA A 36 2.00 4.91 -13.13
N ARG A 37 1.22 5.68 -12.36
CA ARG A 37 0.66 6.99 -12.69
C ARG A 37 0.19 7.72 -11.44
N GLY A 38 -0.20 8.98 -11.58
CA GLY A 38 -0.80 9.80 -10.53
C GLY A 38 0.03 11.03 -10.19
N ASN A 39 -0.54 11.90 -9.35
CA ASN A 39 0.09 13.17 -8.99
C ASN A 39 1.26 13.00 -8.01
N TYR A 40 1.30 11.88 -7.28
CA TYR A 40 2.30 11.55 -6.28
C TYR A 40 2.94 10.19 -6.60
N PRO A 41 3.74 10.11 -7.69
CA PRO A 41 4.20 8.83 -8.24
C PRO A 41 5.29 8.17 -7.40
N LEU A 42 5.98 8.91 -6.51
CA LEU A 42 7.00 8.34 -5.63
C LEU A 42 6.59 8.56 -4.17
N GLN A 43 6.56 7.49 -3.40
CA GLN A 43 6.08 7.49 -2.01
C GLN A 43 7.11 6.79 -1.10
N PRO A 44 8.08 7.55 -0.55
CA PRO A 44 8.93 7.07 0.53
C PRO A 44 8.07 6.84 1.79
N MET A 45 8.24 5.68 2.42
CA MET A 45 7.41 5.25 3.54
C MET A 45 8.25 4.66 4.67
N LEU A 46 7.92 5.04 5.91
CA LEU A 46 8.31 4.31 7.11
C LEU A 46 7.20 3.32 7.45
N THR A 47 7.57 2.06 7.66
CA THR A 47 6.63 0.95 7.93
C THR A 47 6.98 0.28 9.25
N LEU A 48 5.99 0.15 10.14
CA LEU A 48 6.14 -0.42 11.47
C LEU A 48 4.99 -1.37 11.80
N ALA A 49 5.26 -2.38 12.62
CA ALA A 49 4.22 -3.18 13.26
C ALA A 49 3.94 -2.63 14.66
N HIS A 50 2.68 -2.64 15.08
CA HIS A 50 2.26 -2.21 16.40
C HIS A 50 1.21 -3.16 16.98
N ASP A 51 1.42 -3.59 18.22
CA ASP A 51 0.48 -4.45 18.95
C ASP A 51 -0.51 -3.64 19.80
N GLY A 52 -1.58 -4.28 20.23
CA GLY A 52 -2.69 -3.61 20.94
C GLY A 52 -3.88 -3.32 20.01
N ASP A 53 -4.79 -2.48 20.49
CA ASP A 53 -6.00 -2.08 19.77
C ASP A 53 -5.77 -0.90 18.80
N VAL A 54 -6.81 -0.55 18.05
CA VAL A 54 -6.77 0.51 17.03
C VAL A 54 -6.48 1.88 17.65
N ASP A 55 -6.99 2.15 18.85
CA ASP A 55 -6.82 3.46 19.50
C ASP A 55 -5.38 3.64 19.99
N ALA A 56 -4.77 2.60 20.56
CA ALA A 56 -3.36 2.58 20.88
C ALA A 56 -2.49 2.76 19.63
N ALA A 57 -2.83 2.08 18.52
CA ALA A 57 -2.12 2.24 17.25
C ALA A 57 -2.25 3.67 16.70
N LEU A 58 -3.41 4.31 16.83
CA LEU A 58 -3.62 5.71 16.42
C LEU A 58 -2.74 6.68 17.21
N VAL A 59 -2.74 6.56 18.55
CA VAL A 59 -1.91 7.41 19.42
C VAL A 59 -0.43 7.26 19.08
N PHE A 60 0.03 6.01 18.91
CA PHE A 60 1.41 5.73 18.51
C PHE A 60 1.73 6.32 17.14
N ALA A 61 0.88 6.07 16.13
CA ALA A 61 1.09 6.56 14.77
C ALA A 61 1.14 8.09 14.69
N HIS A 62 0.28 8.79 15.42
CA HIS A 62 0.28 10.26 15.48
C HIS A 62 1.52 10.82 16.17
N GLY A 63 1.94 10.22 17.29
CA GLY A 63 3.18 10.61 17.96
C GLY A 63 4.40 10.43 17.06
N LEU A 64 4.49 9.30 16.37
CA LEU A 64 5.57 9.01 15.44
C LEU A 64 5.53 9.94 14.21
N ALA A 65 4.35 10.22 13.65
CA ALA A 65 4.20 11.15 12.54
C ALA A 65 4.66 12.57 12.92
N GLN A 66 4.35 13.03 14.13
CA GLN A 66 4.81 14.32 14.65
C GLN A 66 6.34 14.33 14.83
N GLN A 67 6.93 13.26 15.37
CA GLN A 67 8.38 13.14 15.50
C GLN A 67 9.07 13.15 14.13
N CYS A 68 8.58 12.35 13.19
CA CYS A 68 9.08 12.27 11.82
C CYS A 68 8.99 13.64 11.12
N SER A 69 7.87 14.34 11.26
CA SER A 69 7.62 15.65 10.64
C SER A 69 8.58 16.76 11.08
N LYS A 70 9.36 16.57 12.15
CA LYS A 70 10.44 17.50 12.53
C LYS A 70 11.62 17.49 11.55
N HIS A 71 11.78 16.39 10.81
CA HIS A 71 12.89 16.16 9.88
C HIS A 71 12.39 15.90 8.46
N TYR A 72 11.31 15.13 8.32
CA TYR A 72 10.75 14.70 7.04
C TYR A 72 9.22 14.92 7.07
N PRO A 73 8.67 15.85 6.28
CA PRO A 73 7.23 16.12 6.28
C PRO A 73 6.43 14.84 6.00
N VAL A 74 5.55 14.45 6.93
CA VAL A 74 4.63 13.32 6.75
C VAL A 74 3.38 13.80 6.03
N VAL A 75 3.07 13.21 4.89
CA VAL A 75 1.95 13.61 4.01
C VAL A 75 0.77 12.62 4.06
N ARG A 76 1.00 11.40 4.56
CA ARG A 76 -0.04 10.41 4.84
C ARG A 76 0.37 9.48 5.99
N CYS A 77 -0.59 9.14 6.84
CA CYS A 77 -0.50 8.09 7.83
C CYS A 77 -1.60 7.06 7.55
N LYS A 78 -1.24 5.81 7.32
CA LYS A 78 -2.15 4.69 7.08
C LYS A 78 -1.97 3.64 8.18
N ILE A 79 -3.07 3.09 8.71
CA ILE A 79 -3.07 2.00 9.69
C ILE A 79 -3.92 0.87 9.13
N GLU A 80 -3.32 -0.31 9.09
CA GLU A 80 -3.85 -1.49 8.42
C GLU A 80 -3.81 -2.68 9.36
N GLN A 81 -4.71 -3.63 9.13
CA GLN A 81 -4.63 -4.94 9.77
C GLN A 81 -4.75 -5.99 8.71
N ALA A 82 -3.90 -7.01 8.81
CA ALA A 82 -4.00 -8.17 7.95
C ALA A 82 -5.38 -8.82 8.10
N LEU A 83 -6.03 -9.08 6.97
CA LEU A 83 -7.22 -9.90 6.92
C LEU A 83 -6.83 -11.33 6.65
N VAL A 84 -7.15 -12.19 7.61
CA VAL A 84 -7.28 -13.61 7.34
C VAL A 84 -8.72 -13.79 6.85
N VAL A 85 -8.90 -14.39 5.67
CA VAL A 85 -10.21 -14.51 4.98
C VAL A 85 -11.32 -15.12 5.86
N ALA A 86 -10.95 -15.86 6.91
CA ALA A 86 -11.88 -16.44 7.88
C ALA A 86 -12.37 -15.47 8.98
N ASP A 87 -11.86 -14.23 9.04
CA ASP A 87 -11.95 -13.35 10.21
C ASP A 87 -12.77 -12.06 9.96
N THR A 88 -13.69 -12.09 8.98
CA THR A 88 -14.42 -10.89 8.51
C THR A 88 -15.37 -10.28 9.54
N ASP A 89 -15.71 -11.00 10.62
CA ASP A 89 -16.70 -10.58 11.63
C ASP A 89 -16.12 -10.19 13.00
N ALA A 90 -14.81 -10.33 13.23
CA ALA A 90 -14.23 -10.15 14.58
C ALA A 90 -13.80 -8.72 14.93
N SER A 91 -13.97 -7.75 14.02
CA SER A 91 -13.55 -6.37 14.27
C SER A 91 -14.56 -5.54 15.05
N THR A 92 -14.08 -4.84 16.08
CA THR A 92 -14.87 -3.84 16.83
C THR A 92 -15.10 -2.53 16.08
N ARG A 93 -14.34 -2.27 15.00
CA ARG A 93 -14.44 -1.04 14.19
C ARG A 93 -14.60 -1.36 12.71
N PRO A 94 -15.54 -0.72 11.98
CA PRO A 94 -15.65 -0.89 10.54
C PRO A 94 -14.39 -0.32 9.84
N PRO A 95 -13.90 -0.97 8.78
CA PRO A 95 -12.80 -0.45 7.99
C PRO A 95 -13.23 0.80 7.19
N LEU A 96 -12.26 1.64 6.86
CA LEU A 96 -12.40 2.71 5.89
C LEU A 96 -12.50 2.14 4.47
N TYR A 97 -11.69 1.13 4.17
CA TYR A 97 -11.77 0.30 2.96
C TYR A 97 -10.99 -1.00 3.17
N PHE A 98 -11.25 -1.98 2.31
CA PHE A 98 -10.44 -3.17 2.13
C PHE A 98 -9.44 -2.94 1.01
N GLU A 99 -8.22 -3.46 1.18
CA GLU A 99 -7.15 -3.43 0.20
C GLU A 99 -6.65 -4.86 -0.05
N TRP A 100 -6.37 -5.15 -1.31
CA TRP A 100 -5.62 -6.34 -1.71
C TRP A 100 -4.44 -5.89 -2.56
N HIS A 101 -3.30 -6.54 -2.37
CA HIS A 101 -2.16 -6.37 -3.27
C HIS A 101 -1.47 -7.71 -3.55
N GLY A 102 -1.21 -7.95 -4.83
CA GLY A 102 -0.55 -9.16 -5.33
C GLY A 102 0.72 -8.83 -6.08
N ARG A 103 1.84 -9.46 -5.70
CA ARG A 103 3.11 -9.34 -6.44
C ARG A 103 3.01 -10.12 -7.75
N VAL A 104 3.23 -9.46 -8.88
CA VAL A 104 3.20 -10.08 -10.21
C VAL A 104 4.62 -10.11 -10.78
N PRO A 105 5.27 -11.29 -10.90
CA PRO A 105 6.65 -11.39 -11.36
C PRO A 105 6.72 -11.28 -12.89
N ILE A 106 6.78 -10.07 -13.40
CA ILE A 106 6.86 -9.78 -14.85
C ILE A 106 8.02 -8.85 -15.19
N ALA A 107 8.48 -8.92 -16.44
CA ALA A 107 9.46 -7.99 -16.98
C ALA A 107 8.88 -6.56 -17.08
N PRO A 108 9.72 -5.50 -16.95
CA PRO A 108 9.28 -4.12 -17.12
C PRO A 108 8.56 -3.85 -18.44
N SER A 109 8.99 -4.50 -19.53
CA SER A 109 8.38 -4.38 -20.86
C SER A 109 6.94 -4.86 -20.94
N THR A 110 6.48 -5.67 -19.98
CA THR A 110 5.13 -6.25 -19.94
C THR A 110 4.17 -5.44 -19.05
N ARG A 111 4.67 -4.44 -18.31
CA ARG A 111 3.87 -3.63 -17.38
C ARG A 111 2.74 -2.86 -18.04
N PRO A 112 2.90 -2.26 -19.25
CA PRO A 112 1.78 -1.60 -19.90
C PRO A 112 0.59 -2.54 -20.10
N GLN A 113 0.83 -3.77 -20.57
CA GLN A 113 -0.22 -4.77 -20.79
C GLN A 113 -0.83 -5.25 -19.47
N LEU A 114 0.00 -5.44 -18.43
CA LEU A 114 -0.50 -5.76 -17.08
C LEU A 114 -1.40 -4.62 -16.54
N SER A 115 -1.01 -3.36 -16.78
CA SER A 115 -1.78 -2.19 -16.36
C SER A 115 -3.14 -2.14 -17.04
N GLU A 116 -3.17 -2.27 -18.37
CA GLU A 116 -4.42 -2.29 -19.13
C GLU A 116 -5.34 -3.43 -18.72
N LEU A 117 -4.80 -4.62 -18.46
CA LEU A 117 -5.59 -5.77 -18.00
C LEU A 117 -6.13 -5.53 -16.59
N SER A 118 -5.29 -5.07 -15.67
CA SER A 118 -5.65 -4.85 -14.27
C SER A 118 -6.72 -3.77 -14.13
N GLN A 119 -6.65 -2.69 -14.92
CA GLN A 119 -7.62 -1.59 -14.89
C GLN A 119 -9.05 -2.03 -15.20
N ARG A 120 -9.24 -3.07 -16.02
CA ARG A 120 -10.58 -3.63 -16.32
C ARG A 120 -11.27 -4.19 -15.08
N PHE A 121 -10.50 -4.52 -14.05
CA PHE A 121 -10.98 -5.01 -12.76
C PHE A 121 -10.88 -3.93 -11.66
N GLY A 122 -10.47 -2.70 -12.01
CA GLY A 122 -10.18 -1.61 -11.08
C GLY A 122 -8.83 -1.76 -10.37
N GLY A 123 -7.92 -2.57 -10.93
CA GLY A 123 -6.59 -2.82 -10.37
C GLY A 123 -5.57 -1.79 -10.86
N HIS A 124 -4.68 -1.37 -9.97
CA HIS A 124 -3.69 -0.33 -10.23
C HIS A 124 -2.28 -0.82 -9.92
N LEU A 125 -1.32 -0.48 -10.78
CA LEU A 125 0.05 -0.94 -10.64
C LEU A 125 0.85 -0.01 -9.72
N SER A 126 1.72 -0.64 -8.95
CA SER A 126 2.79 0.01 -8.21
C SER A 126 4.03 -0.87 -8.20
N ASN A 127 5.17 -0.28 -7.86
CA ASN A 127 6.45 -0.93 -7.77
C ASN A 127 7.05 -0.62 -6.40
N ASN A 128 7.52 -1.65 -5.69
CA ASN A 128 8.45 -1.41 -4.60
C ASN A 128 9.85 -1.30 -5.21
N VAL A 129 10.41 -0.09 -5.21
CA VAL A 129 11.70 0.25 -5.82
C VAL A 129 12.85 0.31 -4.82
N GLN A 130 12.63 -0.19 -3.59
CA GLN A 130 13.67 -0.24 -2.57
C GLN A 130 14.92 -0.98 -3.09
N ARG A 131 16.08 -0.30 -3.05
CA ARG A 131 17.42 -0.85 -3.33
C ARG A 131 17.50 -1.75 -4.58
N GLY A 132 16.97 -1.27 -5.70
CA GLY A 132 17.03 -1.98 -6.99
C GLY A 132 16.15 -3.22 -7.07
N SER A 133 15.28 -3.44 -6.07
CA SER A 133 14.18 -4.37 -6.24
C SER A 133 13.19 -3.78 -7.24
N ASP A 134 12.64 -4.66 -8.08
CA ASP A 134 11.73 -4.26 -9.14
C ASP A 134 10.47 -5.11 -9.06
N ASN A 135 9.85 -5.06 -7.88
CA ASN A 135 8.69 -5.87 -7.55
C ASN A 135 7.44 -5.12 -7.97
N CYS A 136 6.84 -5.56 -9.08
CA CYS A 136 5.54 -5.07 -9.54
C CYS A 136 4.42 -5.66 -8.69
N PHE A 137 3.50 -4.81 -8.26
CA PHE A 137 2.28 -5.18 -7.55
C PHE A 137 1.06 -4.67 -8.32
N VAL A 138 -0.04 -5.41 -8.19
CA VAL A 138 -1.37 -4.92 -8.55
C VAL A 138 -2.14 -4.71 -7.25
N THR A 139 -2.76 -3.54 -7.09
CA THR A 139 -3.55 -3.17 -5.91
C THR A 139 -5.01 -2.98 -6.30
N LEU A 140 -5.92 -3.52 -5.49
CA LEU A 140 -7.37 -3.34 -5.58
C LEU A 140 -7.91 -2.80 -4.25
N ARG A 141 -8.89 -1.89 -4.31
CA ARG A 141 -9.58 -1.34 -3.13
C ARG A 141 -11.09 -1.48 -3.21
N GLU A 142 -11.73 -1.62 -2.05
CA GLU A 142 -13.18 -1.71 -1.90
C GLU A 142 -13.65 -0.99 -0.63
N THR A 143 -14.51 0.01 -0.76
CA THR A 143 -15.14 0.69 0.40
C THR A 143 -16.41 -0.02 0.88
N GLY A 144 -16.97 -0.90 0.05
CA GLY A 144 -18.14 -1.73 0.37
C GLY A 144 -17.77 -3.02 1.08
N ALA A 145 -18.46 -4.11 0.73
CA ALA A 145 -18.28 -5.40 1.38
C ALA A 145 -16.99 -6.10 0.93
N PHE A 146 -16.30 -6.76 1.86
CA PHE A 146 -15.12 -7.58 1.56
C PHE A 146 -15.37 -8.63 0.46
N ALA A 147 -16.56 -9.25 0.45
CA ALA A 147 -16.95 -10.22 -0.57
C ALA A 147 -16.89 -9.65 -2.00
N ALA A 148 -17.17 -8.36 -2.18
CA ALA A 148 -17.07 -7.69 -3.47
C ALA A 148 -15.61 -7.51 -3.91
N LEU A 149 -14.70 -7.19 -2.97
CA LEU A 149 -13.26 -7.20 -3.25
C LEU A 149 -12.78 -8.60 -3.63
N ALA A 150 -13.17 -9.61 -2.85
CA ALA A 150 -12.75 -10.99 -3.06
C ALA A 150 -13.14 -11.51 -4.44
N ALA A 151 -14.40 -11.31 -4.85
CA ALA A 151 -14.88 -11.70 -6.17
C ALA A 151 -14.11 -10.99 -7.31
N ARG A 152 -13.75 -9.70 -7.13
CA ARG A 152 -12.95 -8.96 -8.12
C ARG A 152 -11.51 -9.46 -8.21
N VAL A 153 -10.90 -9.77 -7.07
CA VAL A 153 -9.55 -10.35 -7.01
C VAL A 153 -9.53 -11.72 -7.69
N ASP A 154 -10.53 -12.58 -7.46
CA ASP A 154 -10.63 -13.89 -8.12
C ASP A 154 -10.73 -13.74 -9.64
N ALA A 155 -11.59 -12.82 -10.12
CA ALA A 155 -11.74 -12.53 -11.54
C ALA A 155 -10.44 -11.99 -12.17
N LEU A 156 -9.75 -11.07 -11.48
CA LEU A 156 -8.45 -10.56 -11.91
C LEU A 156 -7.41 -11.70 -11.96
N CYS A 157 -7.29 -12.50 -10.90
CA CYS A 157 -6.32 -13.60 -10.83
C CYS A 157 -6.55 -14.63 -11.94
N ALA A 158 -7.80 -14.95 -12.27
CA ALA A 158 -8.13 -15.82 -13.39
C ALA A 158 -7.67 -15.22 -14.72
N ALA A 159 -7.95 -13.93 -14.96
CA ALA A 159 -7.52 -13.24 -16.17
C ALA A 159 -5.99 -13.14 -16.31
N LEU A 160 -5.28 -12.87 -15.22
CA LEU A 160 -3.82 -12.87 -15.18
C LEU A 160 -3.24 -14.27 -15.46
N SER A 161 -3.86 -15.30 -14.91
CA SER A 161 -3.41 -16.69 -15.11
C SER A 161 -3.51 -17.12 -16.58
N LEU A 162 -4.54 -16.67 -17.31
CA LEU A 162 -4.65 -16.91 -18.76
C LEU A 162 -3.52 -16.28 -19.58
N GLN A 163 -2.86 -15.23 -19.05
CA GLN A 163 -1.68 -14.60 -19.65
C GLN A 163 -0.36 -15.18 -19.12
N GLY A 164 -0.40 -16.13 -18.19
CA GLY A 164 0.79 -16.65 -17.50
C GLY A 164 1.37 -15.71 -16.45
N TRP A 165 0.59 -14.75 -15.94
CA TRP A 165 1.02 -13.72 -14.97
C TRP A 165 0.44 -13.92 -13.57
N ALA A 166 0.29 -15.18 -13.14
CA ALA A 166 -0.29 -15.51 -11.84
C ALA A 166 0.43 -14.76 -10.69
N PRO A 167 -0.31 -14.07 -9.79
CA PRO A 167 0.30 -13.42 -8.63
C PRO A 167 1.01 -14.43 -7.71
N GLY A 168 2.18 -14.05 -7.21
CA GLY A 168 2.93 -14.81 -6.21
C GLY A 168 2.43 -14.52 -4.80
N LYS A 169 3.22 -13.77 -4.01
CA LYS A 169 2.79 -13.33 -2.68
C LYS A 169 1.60 -12.37 -2.80
N GLN A 170 0.55 -12.64 -2.05
CA GLN A 170 -0.65 -11.80 -1.93
C GLN A 170 -0.86 -11.39 -0.48
N GLN A 171 -1.48 -10.24 -0.29
CA GLN A 171 -1.80 -9.67 1.01
C GLN A 171 -3.20 -9.04 0.95
N TRP A 172 -3.95 -9.23 2.03
CA TRP A 172 -5.30 -8.72 2.22
C TRP A 172 -5.31 -7.91 3.49
N GLU A 173 -5.83 -6.69 3.41
CA GLU A 173 -5.74 -5.72 4.49
C GLU A 173 -7.08 -5.01 4.67
N ARG A 174 -7.42 -4.74 5.92
CA ARG A 174 -8.46 -3.80 6.30
C ARG A 174 -7.79 -2.51 6.72
N VAL A 175 -8.08 -1.42 6.04
CA VAL A 175 -7.55 -0.11 6.39
C VAL A 175 -8.49 0.52 7.41
N VAL A 176 -7.99 0.78 8.62
CA VAL A 176 -8.79 1.34 9.72
C VAL A 176 -8.61 2.85 9.88
N TYR A 177 -7.53 3.39 9.31
CA TYR A 177 -7.25 4.81 9.29
C TYR A 177 -6.39 5.16 8.08
N ASP A 178 -6.75 6.24 7.40
CA ASP A 178 -5.94 6.87 6.36
C ASP A 178 -6.13 8.39 6.47
N SER A 179 -5.03 9.11 6.73
CA SER A 179 -5.10 10.56 6.95
C SER A 179 -5.23 11.36 5.65
N ASN A 180 -4.98 10.76 4.47
CA ASN A 180 -4.93 11.50 3.22
C ASN A 180 -5.17 10.62 1.98
N LEU A 181 -6.43 10.44 1.61
CA LEU A 181 -6.85 9.73 0.40
C LEU A 181 -6.47 10.47 -0.90
N SER A 182 -6.19 11.79 -0.85
CA SER A 182 -5.86 12.57 -2.06
C SER A 182 -4.47 12.24 -2.63
N LEU A 183 -3.63 11.51 -1.89
CA LEU A 183 -2.36 11.00 -2.43
C LEU A 183 -2.57 10.04 -3.61
N ASP A 184 -3.77 9.47 -3.73
CA ASP A 184 -4.11 8.52 -4.77
C ASP A 184 -4.77 9.18 -6.00
N THR A 185 -4.88 10.52 -6.01
CA THR A 185 -5.41 11.29 -7.15
C THR A 185 -4.60 11.04 -8.42
N GLY A 186 -5.31 10.74 -9.51
CA GLY A 186 -4.72 10.31 -10.78
C GLY A 186 -4.16 8.88 -10.79
N TRP A 187 -4.16 8.17 -9.66
CA TRP A 187 -3.77 6.76 -9.59
C TRP A 187 -4.99 5.83 -9.64
N LEU A 188 -5.91 5.95 -8.68
CA LEU A 188 -7.09 5.08 -8.54
C LEU A 188 -8.22 5.39 -9.54
N GLU A 189 -8.12 6.51 -10.24
CA GLU A 189 -9.10 6.88 -11.28
C GLU A 189 -8.98 5.93 -12.47
N SER A 190 -10.11 5.43 -12.97
CA SER A 190 -10.15 4.71 -14.24
C SER A 190 -9.77 5.65 -15.38
N VAL A 191 -8.87 5.23 -16.25
CA VAL A 191 -8.58 5.96 -17.49
C VAL A 191 -9.78 5.75 -18.42
N GLN A 192 -10.40 6.85 -18.88
CA GLN A 192 -11.45 6.82 -19.90
C GLN A 192 -10.89 6.44 -21.26
#